data_AF-A0A7G1ID83-F1
#
_entry.id   AF-A0A7G1ID83-F1
#
_cell.length_a   1.000
_cell.length_b   1.000
_cell.length_c   1.000
_cell.angle_alpha   90.00
_cell.angle_beta   90.00
_cell.angle_gamma   90.00
#
_symmetry.space_group_name_H-M   'P 1'
#
loop_
_entity.id
_entity.type
_entity.pdbx_description
1 polymer ?
#
loop_
_entity_poly.entity_id
_entity_poly.type
_entity_poly.pdbx_seq_one_letter_code
_entity_poly.pdbx_strand_id
1 'polypeptide(L)'
;MTGARDVVSQAAPKLVGRVKAVSDIPVGVGLGVRSREQAAQIAGYADGVIVGSALVSALGAGLPRLRALTEELAAGVRERAAS
;
A
#
# COMPACT_ATOMS: atom_id res chain seq x y z
N MET A 1 4.62 -10.64 16.12
CA MET A 1 3.30 -10.50 15.45
C MET A 1 2.93 -9.02 15.37
N THR A 2 2.69 -8.48 14.18
CA THR A 2 1.99 -7.21 13.92
C THR A 2 1.54 -7.24 12.45
N GLY A 3 0.32 -6.98 12.00
CA GLY A 3 -1.00 -6.81 12.59
C GLY A 3 -1.95 -6.65 11.40
N ALA A 4 -2.81 -7.64 11.16
CA ALA A 4 -3.92 -7.49 10.22
C ALA A 4 -4.95 -6.56 10.87
N ARG A 5 -4.78 -5.25 10.70
CA ARG A 5 -5.83 -4.28 11.03
C ARG A 5 -6.56 -3.95 9.74
N ASP A 6 -7.84 -4.30 9.69
CA ASP A 6 -8.72 -4.04 8.53
C ASP A 6 -9.02 -2.55 8.33
N VAL A 7 -8.57 -1.69 9.25
CA VAL A 7 -8.66 -0.24 9.16
C VAL A 7 -7.26 0.32 8.92
N VAL A 8 -7.06 0.96 7.76
CA VAL A 8 -5.87 1.77 7.48
C VAL A 8 -5.76 2.81 8.59
N SER A 9 -4.75 2.64 9.46
CA SER A 9 -4.59 3.48 10.65
C SER A 9 -4.52 4.95 10.25
N GLN A 10 -5.37 5.80 10.85
CA GLN A 10 -5.32 7.26 10.67
C GLN A 10 -3.98 7.88 11.12
N ALA A 11 -3.12 7.10 11.78
CA ALA A 11 -1.77 7.52 12.14
C ALA A 11 -0.82 7.65 10.94
N ALA A 12 -1.01 6.87 9.88
CA ALA A 12 -0.07 6.85 8.76
C ALA A 12 -0.02 8.15 7.95
N PRO A 13 -1.14 8.77 7.56
CA PRO A 13 -1.11 10.08 6.90
C PRO A 13 -0.40 11.15 7.74
N LYS A 14 -0.62 11.15 9.07
CA LYS A 14 0.03 12.09 10.00
C LYS A 14 1.55 11.86 10.06
N LEU A 15 1.99 10.61 10.08
CA LEU A 15 3.41 10.27 10.08
C LEU A 15 4.09 10.70 8.77
N VAL A 16 3.45 10.43 7.63
CA VAL A 16 3.96 10.87 6.32
C VAL A 16 4.08 12.39 6.28
N GLY A 17 3.07 13.12 6.76
CA GLY A 17 3.11 14.59 6.84
C GLY A 17 4.28 15.12 7.67
N ARG A 18 4.63 14.46 8.79
CA ARG A 18 5.78 14.83 9.62
C ARG A 18 7.12 14.64 8.90
N VAL A 19 7.26 13.61 8.09
CA VAL A 19 8.47 13.38 7.28
C VAL A 19 8.56 14.45 6.18
N LYS A 20 7.45 14.69 5.46
CA LYS A 20 7.39 15.70 4.39
C LYS A 20 7.60 17.13 4.89
N ALA A 21 7.31 17.42 6.16
CA ALA A 21 7.55 18.73 6.76
C ALA A 21 9.05 19.05 6.95
N VAL A 22 9.94 18.06 6.88
CA VAL A 22 11.38 18.24 7.12
C VAL A 22 12.28 17.74 5.97
N SER A 23 11.70 17.13 4.93
CA SER A 23 12.43 16.58 3.80
C SER A 23 11.51 16.33 2.61
N ASP A 24 12.05 16.48 1.40
CA ASP A 24 11.39 16.13 0.13
C ASP A 24 11.64 14.67 -0.29
N ILE A 25 12.24 13.84 0.57
CA ILE A 25 12.49 12.44 0.25
C ILE A 25 11.18 11.67 0.04
N PRO A 26 11.07 10.82 -1.00
CA PRO A 26 9.88 9.98 -1.21
C PRO A 26 9.58 9.06 -0.01
N VAL A 27 8.33 9.01 0.40
CA VAL A 27 7.88 8.23 1.57
C VAL A 27 7.03 7.03 1.15
N GLY A 28 7.55 5.82 1.43
CA GLY A 28 6.82 4.56 1.27
C GLY A 28 6.06 4.15 2.52
N VAL A 29 4.86 3.59 2.38
CA VAL A 29 4.01 3.15 3.49
C VAL A 29 3.60 1.68 3.37
N GLY A 30 3.84 0.90 4.44
CA GLY A 30 3.41 -0.49 4.54
C GLY A 30 2.48 -0.70 5.74
N LEU A 31 1.21 -1.00 5.47
CA LEU A 31 0.17 -1.20 6.49
C LEU A 31 -0.60 -2.52 6.36
N GLY A 32 0.02 -3.54 5.78
CA GLY A 32 -0.66 -4.83 5.54
C GLY A 32 -1.70 -4.75 4.43
N VAL A 33 -1.34 -4.05 3.35
CA VAL A 33 -2.17 -3.89 2.13
C VAL A 33 -2.47 -5.25 1.53
N ARG A 34 -3.75 -5.50 1.24
CA ARG A 34 -4.22 -6.75 0.66
C ARG A 34 -5.28 -6.57 -0.43
N SER A 35 -5.65 -5.34 -0.76
CA SER A 35 -6.63 -5.03 -1.80
C SER A 35 -6.27 -3.77 -2.60
N ARG A 36 -6.92 -3.63 -3.75
CA ARG A 36 -6.84 -2.46 -4.63
C ARG A 36 -7.22 -1.16 -3.93
N GLU A 37 -8.31 -1.17 -3.16
CA GLU A 37 -8.87 -0.01 -2.47
C GLU A 37 -7.90 0.49 -1.39
N GLN A 38 -7.27 -0.43 -0.66
CA GLN A 38 -6.24 -0.08 0.31
C GLN A 38 -5.00 0.52 -0.36
N ALA A 39 -4.58 -0.02 -1.51
CA ALA A 39 -3.46 0.54 -2.28
C ALA A 39 -3.78 1.97 -2.78
N ALA A 40 -4.98 2.19 -3.31
CA ALA A 40 -5.45 3.50 -3.75
C ALA A 40 -5.51 4.51 -2.58
N GLN A 41 -6.03 4.08 -1.42
CA GLN A 41 -6.08 4.92 -0.23
C GLN A 41 -4.69 5.36 0.23
N ILE A 42 -3.69 4.47 0.20
CA ILE A 42 -2.32 4.78 0.61
C ILE A 42 -1.60 5.65 -0.42
N ALA A 43 -1.74 5.35 -1.71
CA ALA A 43 -1.28 6.24 -2.78
C ALA A 43 -1.84 7.66 -2.59
N GLY A 44 -3.05 7.75 -2.00
CA GLY A 44 -3.73 8.92 -1.46
C GLY A 44 -2.90 9.91 -0.61
N TYR A 45 -1.75 9.51 -0.08
CA TYR A 45 -0.92 10.39 0.75
C TYR A 45 0.57 10.02 0.76
N ALA A 46 0.94 8.82 0.33
CA ALA A 46 2.31 8.34 0.24
C ALA A 46 2.83 8.33 -1.21
N ASP A 47 4.15 8.36 -1.37
CA ASP A 47 4.81 8.30 -2.68
C ASP A 47 5.02 6.85 -3.14
N GLY A 48 4.94 5.89 -2.21
CA GLY A 48 5.00 4.46 -2.50
C GLY A 48 4.14 3.61 -1.56
N VAL A 49 3.64 2.49 -2.09
CA VAL A 49 2.87 1.50 -1.32
C VAL A 49 3.70 0.23 -1.18
N ILE A 50 3.95 -0.20 0.06
CA ILE A 50 4.76 -1.37 0.39
C ILE A 50 3.85 -2.54 0.70
N VAL A 51 4.01 -3.64 -0.05
CA VAL A 51 3.21 -4.86 0.10
C VAL A 51 4.16 -6.06 0.27
N GLY A 52 3.98 -6.80 1.36
CA GLY A 52 4.82 -7.96 1.70
C GLY A 52 3.98 -9.22 1.91
N SER A 53 3.38 -9.36 3.10
CA SER A 53 2.67 -10.59 3.50
C SER A 53 1.59 -11.03 2.52
N ALA A 54 0.83 -10.10 1.92
CA ALA A 54 -0.18 -10.44 0.92
C ALA A 54 0.41 -11.08 -0.35
N LEU A 55 1.58 -10.61 -0.81
CA LEU A 55 2.27 -11.20 -1.96
C LEU A 55 2.82 -12.58 -1.62
N VAL A 56 3.38 -12.77 -0.42
CA VAL A 56 3.86 -14.08 0.05
C VAL A 56 2.69 -15.07 0.15
N SER A 57 1.56 -14.66 0.73
CA SER A 57 0.35 -15.49 0.79
C SER A 57 -0.20 -15.82 -0.60
N ALA A 58 -0.22 -14.85 -1.53
CA ALA A 58 -0.66 -15.08 -2.90
C ALA A 58 0.26 -16.03 -3.66
N LEU A 59 1.58 -15.92 -3.48
CA LEU A 59 2.55 -16.84 -4.05
C LEU A 59 2.36 -18.26 -3.52
N GLY A 60 2.01 -18.42 -2.23
CA GLY A 60 1.67 -19.72 -1.65
C GLY A 60 0.45 -20.39 -2.32
N ALA A 61 -0.44 -19.60 -2.93
CA ALA A 61 -1.56 -20.08 -3.74
C ALA A 61 -1.22 -20.23 -5.25
N GLY A 62 0.01 -19.92 -5.66
CA GLY A 62 0.53 -20.07 -7.01
C GLY A 62 0.78 -18.76 -7.77
N LEU A 63 1.61 -18.84 -8.81
CA LEU A 63 1.97 -17.69 -9.66
C LEU A 63 0.77 -16.96 -10.30
N PRO A 64 -0.31 -17.64 -10.75
CA PRO A 64 -1.49 -16.94 -11.27
C PRO A 64 -2.14 -16.02 -10.23
N ARG A 65 -2.20 -16.46 -8.96
CA ARG A 65 -2.79 -15.66 -7.89
C ARG A 65 -1.90 -14.48 -7.52
N LEU A 66 -0.58 -14.68 -7.47
CA LEU A 66 0.37 -13.59 -7.29
C LEU A 66 0.23 -12.54 -8.39
N ARG A 67 0.22 -12.96 -9.66
CA ARG A 67 0.03 -12.06 -10.80
C ARG A 67 -1.26 -11.24 -10.68
N ALA A 68 -2.39 -11.90 -10.44
CA ALA A 68 -3.69 -11.23 -10.30
C ALA A 68 -3.66 -10.17 -9.19
N LEU A 69 -3.13 -10.51 -8.01
CA LEU A 69 -3.00 -9.56 -6.91
C LEU A 69 -2.07 -8.39 -7.27
N THR A 70 -0.93 -8.64 -7.92
CA THR A 70 -0.03 -7.58 -8.35
C THR A 70 -0.69 -6.63 -9.36
N GLU A 71 -1.48 -7.14 -10.30
CA GLU A 71 -2.22 -6.34 -11.28
C GLU A 71 -3.30 -5.47 -10.60
N GLU A 72 -4.05 -6.03 -9.64
CA GLU A 72 -5.02 -5.30 -8.82
C GLU A 72 -4.36 -4.16 -8.04
N LEU A 73 -3.23 -4.42 -7.36
CA LEU A 73 -2.48 -3.43 -6.59
C LEU A 73 -1.90 -2.33 -7.51
N ALA A 74 -1.37 -2.72 -8.67
CA ALA A 74 -0.83 -1.78 -9.66
C ALA A 74 -1.92 -0.87 -10.25
N ALA A 75 -3.16 -1.38 -10.41
CA ALA A 75 -4.29 -0.54 -10.77
C ALA A 75 -4.63 0.46 -9.65
N GLY A 76 -4.71 0.00 -8.39
CA GLY A 76 -5.04 0.84 -7.25
C GLY A 76 -4.09 2.03 -7.06
N VAL A 77 -2.77 1.82 -7.16
CA VAL A 77 -1.80 2.93 -7.00
C VAL A 77 -1.85 3.97 -8.13
N ARG A 78 -2.38 3.61 -9.30
CA ARG A 78 -2.51 4.52 -10.46
C ARG A 78 -3.78 5.35 -10.46
N GLU A 79 -4.81 4.99 -9.70
CA GLU A 79 -6.07 5.74 -9.67
C GLU A 79 -5.87 7.21 -9.25
N ARG A 80 -4.89 7.49 -8.40
CA ARG A 80 -4.54 8.86 -8.00
C ARG A 80 -3.79 9.64 -9.08
N ALA A 81 -3.10 8.98 -10.00
CA ALA A 81 -2.39 9.66 -11.08
C ALA A 81 -3.36 10.26 -12.13
N ALA A 82 -4.65 9.92 -12.08
CA ALA A 82 -5.67 10.39 -13.01
C ALA A 82 -6.55 11.54 -12.47
N SER A 83 -6.22 12.14 -11.32
CA SER A 83 -6.96 13.25 -10.70
C SER A 83 -6.13 14.51 -10.58
#